data_AF-A0AAJ1ZHC8-F1
#
_entry.id   AF-A0AAJ1ZHC8-F1
#
_cell.length_a   1.000
_cell.length_b   1.000
_cell.length_c   1.000
_cell.angle_alpha   90.00
_cell.angle_beta   90.00
_cell.angle_gamma   90.00
#
_symmetry.space_group_name_H-M   'P 1'
#
loop_
_entity.id
_entity.type
_entity.pdbx_description
1 polymer ?
#
loop_
_entity_poly.entity_id
_entity_poly.type
_entity_poly.pdbx_seq_one_letter_code
_entity_poly.pdbx_strand_id
1 'polypeptide(L)' 'MQRGIRSDPATFVPSDALYETMTRRIGRPPSESPKVQLTVRYDADIVAAFRAGGAGWQTRMNDALREWLREHPVASGG' A
#
# COMPACT_ATOMS: atom_id res chain seq x y z
N MET A 1 3.79 -12.75 41.25
CA MET A 1 2.89 -13.68 40.53
C MET A 1 3.15 -13.57 39.03
N GLN A 2 4.11 -14.32 38.50
CA GLN A 2 4.32 -14.47 37.05
C GLN A 2 4.08 -15.94 36.70
N ARG A 3 2.98 -16.22 36.00
CA ARG A 3 2.57 -17.57 35.59
C ARG A 3 2.30 -17.61 34.08
N GLY A 4 2.96 -18.54 33.39
CA GLY A 4 2.35 -19.32 32.31
C GLY A 4 2.60 -18.88 30.86
N ILE A 5 3.83 -18.95 30.37
CA ILE A 5 4.10 -19.20 28.94
C ILE A 5 5.29 -20.17 28.82
N ARG A 6 5.17 -21.36 29.42
CA ARG A 6 6.17 -22.41 29.22
C ARG A 6 5.46 -23.72 28.93
N SER A 7 5.79 -24.28 27.77
CA SER A 7 5.46 -25.62 27.28
C SER A 7 4.13 -25.77 26.53
N ASP A 8 3.99 -25.09 25.39
CA ASP A 8 3.25 -25.67 24.26
C ASP A 8 4.26 -26.49 23.41
N PRO A 9 4.18 -27.83 23.40
CA PRO A 9 5.08 -28.71 22.64
C PRO A 9 4.91 -28.58 21.11
N ALA A 10 3.91 -27.85 20.61
CA ALA A 10 3.77 -27.52 19.20
C ALA A 10 4.46 -26.20 18.80
N THR A 11 5.14 -25.52 19.74
CA THR A 11 5.85 -24.27 19.45
C THR A 11 7.05 -24.57 18.56
N PHE A 12 6.87 -24.40 17.26
CA PHE A 12 7.94 -24.47 16.29
C PHE A 12 8.88 -23.28 16.51
N VAL A 13 10.09 -23.55 17.00
CA VAL A 13 11.18 -22.57 17.06
C VAL A 13 12.10 -22.86 15.87
N PRO A 14 12.08 -22.02 14.82
CA PRO A 14 12.98 -22.21 13.69
C PRO A 14 14.44 -22.05 14.14
N SER A 15 15.35 -22.86 13.60
CA SER A 15 16.79 -22.61 13.74
C SER A 15 17.19 -21.33 13.01
N ASP A 16 18.32 -20.72 13.39
CA ASP A 16 18.81 -19.48 12.75
C ASP A 16 18.92 -19.61 11.22
N ALA A 17 19.43 -20.75 10.74
CA ALA A 17 19.54 -21.04 9.30
C ALA A 17 18.17 -21.18 8.60
N LEU A 18 17.17 -21.71 9.30
CA LEU A 18 15.80 -21.78 8.78
C LEU A 18 15.16 -20.39 8.76
N TYR A 19 15.42 -19.59 9.81
CA TYR A 19 14.98 -18.20 9.91
C TYR A 19 15.53 -17.38 8.73
N GLU A 20 16.82 -17.49 8.43
CA GLU A 20 17.46 -16.82 7.28
C GLU A 20 16.81 -17.21 5.94
N THR A 21 16.48 -18.50 5.76
CA THR A 21 15.84 -19.00 4.54
C THR A 21 14.40 -18.47 4.39
N MET A 22 13.65 -18.39 5.49
CA MET A 22 12.30 -17.80 5.53
C MET A 22 12.30 -16.28 5.30
N THR A 23 13.39 -15.60 5.66
CA THR A 23 13.53 -14.14 5.54
C THR A 23 13.95 -13.69 4.13
N ARG A 24 14.29 -14.63 3.23
CA ARG A 24 14.42 -14.33 1.79
C ARG A 24 13.06 -13.91 1.27
N ARG A 25 12.80 -12.60 1.31
CA ARG A 25 11.55 -11.96 0.91
C ARG A 25 11.18 -12.41 -0.50
N ILE A 26 10.25 -13.36 -0.60
CA ILE A 26 9.45 -13.65 -1.80
C ILE A 26 8.44 -12.50 -1.93
N GLY A 27 8.95 -11.28 -2.03
CA GLY A 27 8.15 -10.09 -2.30
C GLY A 27 8.09 -9.88 -3.80
N ARG A 28 6.98 -9.29 -4.28
CA ARG A 28 6.95 -8.71 -5.63
C ARG A 28 8.15 -7.74 -5.76
N PRO A 29 8.90 -7.79 -6.88
CA PRO A 29 9.97 -6.83 -7.13
C PRO A 29 9.49 -5.40 -6.85
N PRO A 30 10.31 -4.55 -6.22
CA PRO A 30 9.98 -3.14 -6.05
C PRO A 30 9.59 -2.54 -7.41
N SER A 31 8.45 -1.84 -7.46
CA SER A 31 8.06 -1.13 -8.68
C SER A 31 9.01 0.04 -8.89
N GLU A 32 9.42 0.28 -10.14
CA GLU A 32 10.28 1.43 -10.50
C GLU A 32 9.62 2.78 -10.19
N SER A 33 8.29 2.83 -10.18
CA SER A 33 7.50 4.02 -9.86
C SER A 33 6.37 3.67 -8.87
N PRO A 34 6.70 3.50 -7.58
CA PRO A 34 5.69 3.17 -6.58
C PRO A 34 4.71 4.35 -6.41
N LYS A 35 3.46 4.03 -6.06
CA LYS A 35 2.50 5.05 -5.66
C LYS A 35 3.00 5.75 -4.40
N VAL A 36 3.00 7.08 -4.41
CA VAL A 36 3.35 7.87 -3.24
C VAL A 36 2.11 8.00 -2.35
N GLN A 37 2.22 7.56 -1.10
CA GLN A 37 1.16 7.77 -0.11
C GLN A 37 1.24 9.21 0.42
N LEU A 38 0.18 9.97 0.22
CA LEU A 38 0.05 11.33 0.72
C LEU A 38 -1.24 11.45 1.53
N THR A 39 -1.24 12.32 2.55
CA THR A 39 -2.47 12.69 3.26
C THR A 39 -3.03 13.95 2.60
N VAL A 40 -4.09 13.79 1.81
CA VAL A 40 -4.75 14.87 1.06
C VAL A 40 -6.23 14.91 1.44
N ARG A 41 -6.80 16.11 1.51
CA ARG A 41 -8.24 16.32 1.66
C ARG A 41 -8.83 16.67 0.31
N TYR A 42 -9.92 15.99 -0.04
CA TYR A 42 -10.73 16.28 -1.23
C TYR A 42 -12.12 16.72 -0.78
N ASP A 43 -12.81 17.46 -1.63
CA ASP A 43 -14.21 17.81 -1.37
C ASP A 43 -15.09 16.55 -1.32
N ALA A 44 -16.09 16.58 -0.45
CA ALA A 44 -16.89 15.40 -0.10
C ALA A 44 -17.73 14.89 -1.28
N ASP A 45 -18.23 15.82 -2.10
CA ASP A 45 -19.01 15.55 -3.31
C ASP A 45 -18.17 14.84 -4.38
N ILE A 46 -16.91 15.26 -4.59
CA ILE A 46 -15.97 14.60 -5.50
C ILE A 46 -15.74 13.16 -5.07
N VAL A 47 -15.44 12.93 -3.78
CA VAL A 47 -15.21 11.58 -3.26
C VAL A 47 -16.48 10.73 -3.39
N ALA A 48 -17.66 11.30 -3.10
CA ALA A 48 -18.94 10.60 -3.23
C ALA A 48 -19.20 10.18 -4.69
N ALA A 49 -18.97 11.07 -5.66
CA ALA A 49 -19.16 10.80 -7.08
C ALA A 49 -18.29 9.62 -7.56
N PHE A 50 -17.00 9.60 -7.21
CA PHE A 50 -16.12 8.48 -7.60
C PHE A 50 -16.50 7.17 -6.90
N ARG A 51 -16.82 7.23 -5.60
CA ARG A 51 -17.25 6.06 -4.81
C ARG A 51 -18.54 5.44 -5.30
N ALA A 52 -19.48 6.24 -5.82
CA ALA A 52 -20.72 5.74 -6.41
C ALA A 52 -20.47 4.79 -7.58
N GLY A 53 -19.35 4.95 -8.30
CA GLY A 53 -18.92 4.01 -9.35
C GLY A 53 -18.40 2.66 -8.85
N GLY A 54 -18.44 2.39 -7.54
CA GLY A 54 -18.07 1.11 -6.94
C GLY A 54 -16.57 0.85 -6.86
N ALA A 55 -16.19 -0.44 -6.87
CA ALA A 55 -14.80 -0.88 -6.74
C ALA A 55 -13.88 -0.19 -7.76
N GLY A 56 -12.63 0.08 -7.35
CA GLY A 56 -11.65 0.76 -8.21
C GLY A 56 -11.83 2.28 -8.34
N TRP A 57 -12.70 2.90 -7.53
CA TRP A 57 -12.93 4.36 -7.58
C TRP A 57 -11.66 5.19 -7.38
N GLN A 58 -10.73 4.75 -6.53
CA GLN A 58 -9.44 5.42 -6.33
C GLN A 58 -8.56 5.35 -7.58
N THR A 59 -8.58 4.23 -8.30
CA THR A 59 -7.85 4.09 -9.58
C THR A 59 -8.45 5.04 -10.62
N ARG A 60 -9.78 5.07 -10.77
CA ARG A 60 -10.46 6.02 -11.67
C ARG A 60 -10.15 7.48 -11.34
N MET A 61 -10.15 7.82 -10.06
CA MET A 61 -9.78 9.17 -9.60
C MET A 61 -8.33 9.49 -9.97
N ASN A 62 -7.40 8.56 -9.74
CA ASN A 62 -6.01 8.74 -10.14
C ASN A 62 -5.86 8.91 -11.66
N ASP A 63 -6.59 8.14 -12.46
CA ASP A 63 -6.53 8.22 -13.92
C ASP A 63 -7.11 9.54 -14.44
N ALA A 64 -8.16 10.05 -13.82
CA ALA A 64 -8.69 11.39 -14.10
C ALA A 64 -7.65 12.49 -13.82
N LEU A 65 -6.90 12.38 -12.72
CA LEU A 65 -5.80 13.31 -12.42
C LEU A 65 -4.66 13.20 -13.45
N ARG A 66 -4.36 11.99 -13.94
CA ARG A 66 -3.38 11.80 -15.02
C ARG A 66 -3.83 12.46 -16.32
N GLU A 67 -5.10 12.28 -16.69
CA GLU A 67 -5.68 12.93 -17.87
C GLU A 67 -5.59 14.45 -17.75
N TRP A 68 -6.03 14.98 -16.62
CA TRP A 68 -6.01 16.41 -16.36
C TRP A 68 -4.59 17.00 -16.54
N LEU A 69 -3.54 16.30 -16.07
CA LEU A 69 -2.15 16.72 -16.24
C LEU A 69 -1.64 16.65 -17.69
N ARG A 70 -2.19 15.75 -18.52
CA ARG A 70 -1.86 15.70 -19.96
C ARG A 70 -2.43 16.90 -20.69
N GLU A 71 -3.65 17.27 -20.35
CA GLU A 71 -4.37 18.42 -20.93
C GLU A 71 -3.88 19.76 -20.36
N HIS A 72 -3.47 19.76 -19.09
CA HIS A 72 -2.99 20.92 -18.36
C HIS A 72 -1.60 20.60 -17.79
N PRO A 73 -0.56 20.68 -18.63
CA PRO A 73 0.80 20.56 -18.15
C PRO A 73 1.01 21.63 -17.07
N VAL A 74 1.20 21.19 -15.83
CA VAL A 74 1.66 22.09 -14.79
C VAL A 74 3.01 22.60 -15.26
N ALA A 75 3.12 23.92 -15.43
CA ALA A 75 4.38 24.52 -15.82
C ALA A 75 5.45 24.00 -14.85
N SER A 76 6.48 23.35 -15.39
CA SER A 76 7.67 22.96 -14.65
C SER A 76 8.36 24.24 -14.19
N GLY A 77 7.85 24.83 -13.11
CA GLY A 77 8.37 26.06 -12.55
C GLY A 77 9.59 25.76 -11.70
N GLY A 78 10.79 26.00 -12.27
CA GLY A 78 12.06 26.18 -11.55
C GLY A 78 12.81 24.90 -11.18
#